data_AF-A0A933K4H7-F1
#
_entry.id   AF-A0A933K4H7-F1
#
_cell.length_a   1.000
_cell.length_b   1.000
_cell.length_c   1.000
_cell.angle_alpha   90.00
_cell.angle_beta   90.00
_cell.angle_gamma   90.00
#
_symmetry.space_group_name_H-M   'P 1'
#
loop_
_entity.id
_entity.type
_entity.pdbx_description
1 polymer ?
#
loop_
_entity_poly.entity_id
_entity_poly.type
_entity_poly.pdbx_seq_one_letter_code
_entity_poly.pdbx_strand_id
1 'polypeptide(L)'
;MNAHLIVRKDSYQDSVLLMRISRELKSTKGVADAVVAMGTPVNRELLKSAGYAGPALDDAGPNDLIIAVRSDDPDARAIEEAVNGLLSARRASAGAELGAPTLAAAIHAHPRTNVVLISVP
;
A
#
# COMPACT_ATOMS: atom_id res chain seq x y z
N MET A 1 12.56 0.77 -19.92
CA MET A 1 11.45 0.58 -18.97
C MET A 1 10.88 -0.83 -19.05
N ASN A 2 11.15 -1.66 -18.04
CA ASN A 2 10.60 -3.00 -17.89
C ASN A 2 9.43 -2.99 -16.90
N ALA A 3 8.42 -3.83 -17.15
CA ALA A 3 7.31 -4.03 -16.22
C ALA A 3 7.61 -5.25 -15.34
N HIS A 4 7.57 -5.03 -14.03
CA HIS A 4 7.76 -6.04 -13.00
C HIS A 4 6.43 -6.26 -12.29
N LEU A 5 6.00 -7.52 -12.19
CA LEU A 5 4.78 -7.93 -11.52
C LEU A 5 5.10 -8.97 -10.47
N ILE A 6 4.79 -8.67 -9.22
CA ILE A 6 5.00 -9.54 -8.07
C ILE A 6 3.65 -9.75 -7.40
N VAL A 7 3.30 -11.00 -7.12
CA VAL A 7 2.06 -11.36 -6.44
C VAL A 7 2.40 -12.11 -5.16
N ARG A 8 1.91 -11.61 -4.03
CA ARG A 8 2.06 -12.26 -2.71
C ARG A 8 0.73 -12.85 -2.29
N LYS A 9 0.71 -14.17 -2.14
CA LYS A 9 -0.48 -14.90 -1.73
C LYS A 9 -0.84 -14.60 -0.27
N ASP A 10 -2.13 -14.49 0.00
CA ASP A 10 -2.71 -14.31 1.34
C ASP A 10 -2.09 -13.16 2.15
N SER A 11 -1.69 -12.09 1.47
CA SER A 11 -1.03 -10.92 2.06
C SER A 11 -1.95 -9.71 2.06
N TYR A 12 -3.14 -9.88 2.65
CA TYR A 12 -4.13 -8.82 2.72
C TYR A 12 -3.60 -7.58 3.44
N GLN A 13 -3.86 -6.40 2.86
CA GLN A 13 -3.49 -5.11 3.41
C GLN A 13 -4.62 -4.10 3.20
N ASP A 14 -4.68 -3.11 4.08
CA ASP A 14 -5.63 -2.00 3.97
C ASP A 14 -5.33 -1.10 2.75
N SER A 15 -6.38 -0.62 2.08
CA SER A 15 -6.26 0.15 0.84
C SER A 15 -5.51 1.47 1.00
N VAL A 16 -5.59 2.13 2.17
CA VAL A 16 -4.86 3.37 2.45
C VAL A 16 -3.35 3.12 2.49
N LEU A 17 -2.95 1.98 3.08
CA LEU A 17 -1.55 1.56 3.09
C LEU A 17 -1.05 1.32 1.66
N LEU A 18 -1.84 0.62 0.84
CA LEU A 18 -1.47 0.33 -0.55
C LEU A 18 -1.32 1.58 -1.40
N MET A 19 -2.23 2.54 -1.25
CA MET A 19 -2.16 3.84 -1.94
C MET A 19 -0.90 4.62 -1.55
N ARG A 20 -0.51 4.59 -0.27
CA ARG A 20 0.69 5.26 0.22
C ARG A 20 1.96 4.62 -0.34
N ILE A 21 2.06 3.29 -0.27
CA ILE A 21 3.19 2.52 -0.82
C ILE A 21 3.32 2.80 -2.32
N SER A 22 2.21 2.80 -3.07
CA SER A 22 2.21 3.10 -4.50
C SER A 22 2.81 4.49 -4.79
N ARG A 23 2.44 5.52 -4.02
CA ARG A 23 2.98 6.88 -4.18
C ARG A 23 4.46 6.97 -3.85
N GLU A 24 4.89 6.27 -2.81
CA GLU A 24 6.28 6.27 -2.36
C GLU A 24 7.18 5.56 -3.38
N LEU A 25 6.74 4.41 -3.91
CA LEU A 25 7.42 3.71 -5.01
C LEU A 25 7.53 4.58 -6.27
N LYS A 26 6.46 5.31 -6.64
CA LYS A 26 6.50 6.27 -7.75
C LYS A 26 7.49 7.43 -7.54
N SER A 27 7.85 7.72 -6.31
CA SER A 27 8.81 8.78 -5.97
C SER A 27 10.27 8.29 -6.02
N THR A 28 10.48 6.97 -6.14
CA THR A 28 11.81 6.37 -6.27
C THR A 28 12.41 6.68 -7.64
N LYS A 29 13.68 7.10 -7.65
CA LYS A 29 14.42 7.40 -8.89
C LYS A 29 14.44 6.17 -9.80
N GLY A 30 14.07 6.36 -11.07
CA GLY A 30 14.05 5.28 -12.07
C GLY A 30 12.76 4.48 -12.11
N VAL A 31 11.76 4.79 -11.26
CA VAL A 31 10.40 4.26 -11.38
C VAL A 31 9.54 5.22 -12.20
N ALA A 32 9.01 4.73 -13.31
CA ALA A 32 8.09 5.46 -14.17
C ALA A 32 6.63 5.32 -13.70
N ASP A 33 6.25 4.13 -13.23
CA ASP A 33 4.92 3.89 -12.65
C ASP A 33 4.97 2.76 -11.61
N ALA A 34 4.12 2.86 -10.60
CA ALA A 34 4.01 1.84 -9.55
C ALA A 34 2.60 1.78 -8.96
N VAL A 35 2.01 0.60 -8.94
CA VAL A 35 0.68 0.34 -8.40
C VAL A 35 0.77 -0.87 -7.48
N VAL A 36 0.34 -0.69 -6.24
CA VAL A 36 0.15 -1.76 -5.27
C VAL A 36 -1.33 -1.87 -4.98
N ALA A 37 -1.91 -3.05 -5.19
CA ALA A 37 -3.34 -3.27 -5.09
C ALA A 37 -3.65 -4.71 -4.68
N MET A 38 -4.83 -4.94 -4.10
CA MET A 38 -5.34 -6.29 -3.87
C MET A 38 -5.79 -6.92 -5.19
N GLY A 39 -5.69 -8.25 -5.33
CA GLY A 39 -6.07 -9.04 -6.52
C GLY A 39 -7.57 -9.19 -6.76
N THR A 40 -8.35 -8.14 -6.48
CA THR A 40 -9.77 -8.11 -6.84
C THR A 40 -9.95 -8.11 -8.37
N PRO A 41 -11.07 -8.61 -8.91
CA PRO A 41 -11.33 -8.58 -10.35
C PRO A 41 -11.19 -7.17 -10.96
N VAL A 42 -11.69 -6.14 -10.26
CA VAL A 42 -11.60 -4.75 -10.69
C VAL A 42 -10.15 -4.28 -10.78
N ASN A 43 -9.33 -4.53 -9.75
CA ASN A 43 -7.94 -4.09 -9.74
C ASN A 43 -7.09 -4.81 -10.81
N ARG A 44 -7.36 -6.10 -11.05
CA ARG A 44 -6.70 -6.85 -12.11
C ARG A 44 -6.99 -6.27 -13.49
N GLU A 45 -8.24 -5.90 -13.75
CA GLU A 45 -8.64 -5.28 -15.02
C GLU A 45 -8.01 -3.90 -15.21
N LEU A 46 -7.92 -3.10 -14.14
CA LEU A 46 -7.22 -1.82 -14.15
C LEU A 46 -5.73 -1.97 -14.46
N LEU A 47 -5.06 -2.96 -13.86
CA LEU A 47 -3.65 -3.25 -14.13
C LEU A 47 -3.42 -3.72 -15.56
N LYS A 48 -4.30 -4.55 -16.11
CA LYS A 48 -4.30 -4.95 -17.53
C LYS A 48 -4.43 -3.76 -18.46
N SER A 49 -5.40 -2.88 -18.17
CA SER A 49 -5.64 -1.65 -18.92
C SER A 49 -4.45 -0.68 -18.87
N ALA A 50 -3.69 -0.67 -17.76
CA ALA A 50 -2.46 0.09 -17.59
C ALA A 50 -1.22 -0.58 -18.26
N GLY A 51 -1.41 -1.69 -18.99
CA GLY A 51 -0.36 -2.37 -19.71
C GLY A 51 0.56 -3.24 -18.84
N TYR A 52 0.04 -3.75 -17.72
CA TYR A 52 0.67 -4.83 -16.94
C TYR A 52 -0.02 -6.15 -17.29
N ALA A 53 0.76 -7.16 -17.65
CA ALA A 53 0.25 -8.49 -17.99
C ALA A 53 1.18 -9.57 -17.45
N GLY A 54 0.62 -10.71 -17.06
CA GLY A 54 1.37 -11.87 -16.62
C GLY A 54 0.47 -12.94 -15.98
N PRO A 55 0.83 -14.22 -16.05
CA PRO A 55 0.00 -15.31 -15.53
C PRO A 55 -0.29 -15.17 -14.03
N ALA A 56 0.67 -14.64 -13.26
CA ALA A 56 0.48 -14.37 -11.84
C ALA A 56 -0.62 -13.32 -11.55
N LEU A 57 -0.85 -12.36 -12.45
CA LEU A 57 -1.93 -11.38 -12.32
C LEU A 57 -3.29 -12.03 -12.54
N ASP A 58 -3.39 -12.95 -13.50
CA ASP A 58 -4.63 -13.66 -13.82
C ASP A 58 -5.06 -14.59 -12.69
N ASP A 59 -4.10 -15.26 -12.05
CA ASP A 59 -4.34 -16.17 -10.92
C ASP A 59 -4.41 -15.46 -9.55
N ALA A 60 -4.28 -14.13 -9.51
CA ALA A 60 -4.38 -13.37 -8.26
C ALA A 60 -5.83 -13.33 -7.76
N GLY A 61 -6.04 -13.68 -6.49
CA GLY A 61 -7.31 -13.61 -5.79
C GLY A 61 -7.47 -12.34 -4.96
N PRO A 62 -8.67 -12.09 -4.39
CA PRO A 62 -8.95 -10.87 -3.62
C PRO A 62 -8.06 -10.66 -2.37
N ASN A 63 -7.50 -11.73 -1.81
CA ASN A 63 -6.60 -11.69 -0.65
C ASN A 63 -5.12 -11.57 -1.03
N ASP A 64 -4.81 -11.57 -2.32
CA ASP A 64 -3.43 -11.51 -2.81
C ASP A 64 -3.01 -10.06 -3.03
N LEU A 65 -1.80 -9.73 -2.60
CA LEU A 65 -1.20 -8.43 -2.86
C LEU A 65 -0.49 -8.45 -4.20
N ILE A 66 -0.87 -7.55 -5.10
CA ILE A 66 -0.21 -7.33 -6.38
C ILE A 66 0.65 -6.08 -6.27
N ILE A 67 1.90 -6.19 -6.70
CA ILE A 67 2.84 -5.10 -6.83
C ILE A 67 3.24 -5.03 -8.30
N ALA A 68 2.83 -3.96 -8.98
CA ALA A 68 3.13 -3.71 -10.38
C ALA A 68 4.02 -2.47 -10.48
N VAL A 69 5.25 -2.61 -11.00
CA VAL A 69 6.23 -1.52 -11.07
C VAL A 69 6.80 -1.47 -12.48
N ARG A 70 6.96 -0.26 -13.03
CA ARG A 70 7.60 0.00 -14.31
C ARG A 70 8.81 0.88 -14.05
N SER A 71 10.00 0.37 -14.30
CA SER A 71 11.26 1.08 -14.01
C SER A 71 12.29 0.92 -15.12
N ASP A 72 13.25 1.85 -15.15
CA ASP A 72 14.45 1.76 -15.98
C ASP A 72 15.51 0.84 -15.38
N ASP A 73 15.44 0.62 -14.07
CA ASP A 73 16.27 -0.35 -13.35
C ASP A 73 15.65 -1.75 -13.46
N PRO A 74 16.38 -2.75 -13.99
CA PRO A 74 15.90 -4.12 -14.12
C PRO A 74 15.98 -4.94 -12.81
N ASP A 75 16.50 -4.40 -11.71
CA ASP A 75 16.68 -5.20 -10.49
C ASP A 75 15.37 -5.39 -9.70
N ALA A 76 14.67 -6.48 -10.03
CA ALA A 76 13.45 -6.92 -9.34
C ALA A 76 13.66 -7.07 -7.82
N ARG A 77 14.88 -7.41 -7.38
CA ARG A 77 15.20 -7.57 -5.95
C ARG A 77 15.19 -6.24 -5.22
N ALA A 78 15.72 -5.19 -5.82
CA ALA A 78 15.71 -3.85 -5.23
C ALA A 78 14.26 -3.34 -5.04
N ILE A 79 13.38 -3.62 -6.01
CA ILE A 79 11.95 -3.30 -5.93
C ILE A 79 11.28 -4.07 -4.78
N GLU A 80 11.56 -5.36 -4.65
CA GLU A 80 11.04 -6.18 -3.56
C GLU A 80 11.52 -5.71 -2.18
N GLU A 81 12.80 -5.38 -2.05
CA GLU A 81 13.39 -4.84 -0.82
C GLU A 81 12.78 -3.49 -0.45
N ALA A 82 12.57 -2.59 -1.42
CA ALA A 82 11.88 -1.33 -1.20
C ALA A 82 10.46 -1.57 -0.68
N VAL A 83 9.67 -2.43 -1.35
CA VAL A 83 8.30 -2.76 -0.90
C VAL A 83 8.29 -3.36 0.51
N ASN A 84 9.24 -4.26 0.81
CA ASN A 84 9.38 -4.86 2.13
C ASN A 84 9.70 -3.83 3.21
N GLY A 85 10.57 -2.86 2.90
CA GLY A 85 10.87 -1.73 3.78
C GLY A 85 9.62 -0.92 4.09
N LEU A 86 8.83 -0.57 3.08
CA LEU A 86 7.62 0.24 3.22
C LEU A 86 6.51 -0.47 4.00
N LEU A 87 6.35 -1.79 3.79
CA LEU A 87 5.43 -2.61 4.57
C LEU A 87 5.87 -2.72 6.04
N SER A 88 7.17 -2.82 6.30
CA SER A 88 7.72 -2.99 7.66
C SER A 88 7.74 -1.69 8.46
N ALA A 89 8.03 -0.55 7.82
CA ALA A 89 8.08 0.76 8.48
C ALA A 89 6.75 1.14 9.16
N ARG A 90 5.62 0.68 8.64
CA ARG A 90 4.30 0.89 9.27
C ARG A 90 4.12 0.10 10.56
N ARG A 91 4.67 -1.12 10.67
CA ARG A 91 4.61 -1.89 11.93
C ARG A 91 5.30 -1.14 13.07
N ALA A 92 6.37 -0.39 12.76
CA ALA A 92 7.05 0.45 13.73
C ALA A 92 6.28 1.76 14.03
N SER A 93 5.69 2.41 13.01
CA SER A 93 4.95 3.68 13.21
C SER A 93 3.58 3.50 13.87
N ALA A 94 2.94 2.34 13.74
CA ALA A 94 1.66 2.03 14.39
C ALA A 94 1.77 1.96 15.93
N GLY A 95 2.99 1.86 16.48
CA GLY A 95 3.24 1.95 17.92
C GLY A 95 3.44 3.37 18.45
N ALA A 96 3.53 4.39 17.58
CA ALA A 96 4.01 5.73 17.98
C ALA A 96 2.92 6.77 18.26
N GLU A 97 1.67 6.54 17.87
CA GLU A 97 0.54 7.41 18.25
C GLU A 97 -0.44 6.64 19.13
N LEU A 98 -0.05 6.47 20.40
CA LEU A 98 -1.02 6.24 21.47
C LEU A 98 -1.85 7.53 21.61
N GLY A 99 -2.85 7.69 20.75
CA GLY A 99 -3.94 8.63 20.98
C GLY A 99 -4.55 8.37 22.36
N ALA A 100 -5.17 9.38 22.95
CA ALA A 100 -5.83 9.25 24.23
C ALA A 100 -6.82 8.06 24.18
N PRO A 101 -6.59 6.97 24.94
CA PRO A 101 -7.32 5.71 24.75
C PRO A 101 -8.76 5.78 25.25
N THR A 102 -9.11 6.86 25.95
CA THR A 102 -10.45 7.13 26.42
C THR A 102 -10.85 8.56 26.06
N LEU A 103 -12.16 8.77 25.87
CA LEU A 103 -12.73 10.11 25.67
C LEU A 103 -12.36 11.05 26.83
N ALA A 104 -12.35 10.53 28.07
CA ALA A 104 -11.97 11.32 29.24
C ALA A 104 -10.51 11.81 29.16
N ALA A 105 -9.58 10.95 28.73
CA ALA A 105 -8.18 11.34 28.53
C ALA A 105 -8.03 12.39 27.41
N ALA A 106 -8.82 12.28 26.33
CA ALA A 106 -8.80 13.24 25.23
C ALA A 106 -9.32 14.62 25.66
N ILE A 107 -10.41 14.65 26.43
CA ILE A 107 -10.99 15.89 26.97
C ILE A 107 -10.03 16.57 27.95
N HIS A 108 -9.37 15.80 28.81
CA HIS A 108 -8.39 16.34 29.75
C HIS A 108 -7.17 16.92 29.03
N ALA A 109 -6.66 16.25 28.00
CA ALA A 109 -5.54 16.71 27.21
C ALA A 109 -5.87 17.95 26.35
N HIS A 110 -7.11 18.07 25.88
CA HIS A 110 -7.54 19.15 24.98
C HIS A 110 -8.87 19.79 25.41
N PRO A 111 -8.88 20.55 26.53
CA PRO A 111 -10.11 21.10 27.11
C PRO A 111 -10.79 22.18 26.26
N ARG A 112 -10.11 22.73 25.25
CA ARG A 112 -10.65 23.77 24.35
C ARG A 112 -11.18 23.20 23.02
N THR A 113 -11.07 21.90 22.80
CA THR A 113 -11.58 21.28 21.57
C THR A 113 -13.10 21.34 21.56
N ASN A 114 -13.67 21.85 20.46
CA ASN A 114 -15.11 22.01 20.27
C ASN A 114 -15.63 21.28 19.03
N VAL A 115 -14.79 20.48 18.37
CA VAL A 115 -15.13 19.68 17.19
C VAL A 115 -14.69 18.24 17.41
N VAL A 116 -15.53 17.31 16.98
CA VAL A 116 -15.26 15.87 16.98
C VAL A 116 -15.57 15.32 15.59
N LEU A 117 -14.68 14.48 15.06
CA LEU A 117 -14.90 13.70 13.83
C LEU A 117 -15.05 12.24 14.23
N ILE A 118 -16.21 11.65 13.95
CA ILE A 118 -16.51 10.24 14.18
C ILE A 118 -16.65 9.57 12.83
N SER A 119 -15.80 8.57 12.56
CA SER A 119 -15.86 7.75 11.36
C SER A 119 -15.97 6.29 11.80
N VAL A 120 -17.19 5.75 11.76
CA VAL A 120 -17.50 4.34 12.03
C VAL A 120 -18.15 3.72 10.78
N PRO A 121 -18.08 2.39 10.58
CA PRO A 121 -18.71 1.70 9.45
C PRO A 121 -20.24 1.85 9.39
#